data_AF-A0A978UUA3-F1
#
_entry.id   AF-A0A978UUA3-F1
#
_cell.length_a   1.000
_cell.length_b   1.000
_cell.length_c   1.000
_cell.angle_alpha   90.00
_cell.angle_beta   90.00
_cell.angle_gamma   90.00
#
_symmetry.space_group_name_H-M   'P 1'
#
loop_
_entity.id
_entity.type
_entity.pdbx_description
1 polymer ?
#
loop_
_entity_poly.entity_id
_entity_poly.type
_entity_poly.pdbx_seq_one_letter_code
_entity_poly.pdbx_strand_id
1 'polypeptide(L)'
;MPPFSSSTPNLTSRFRSSNKPKKRNSTKAYCLVQPILDLLSQGHLSHALSSLELLVRKGIRLPSRTLAQLLRHCGNSRSLREGKWVHLHLKVTGLKHPSTFLANHLINMYFKCGDDVEARKISKQRDRRKSISTEKKTLCDLKGSCGQDFPGSDYRPSDRKNWMAGLNPEKVHINKIVWPGTHDSATNKIGFPCITRPFAQCQSLSIYQQLVRGARVLDIRIQEDRRVCHGILLTYSVDVVISDVKKFLSETQSEIIILEIRTEFGHEDPPDFDKYLEERLGEFLIHQDDHVFGKTIAELLPKRVICIWKPRKSPQPKAGGPLWGSGHLKDNWIDTDLPSTKFDSNLKHLSEQAAVSSRKFFYRVENTVTPQADNPVLCVKPVTNRIHGYARLFITQCFSKGCADRLQILSTDFIDEDFVDACVGLTYARVEGKA
;
A
#
# COMPACT_ATOMS: atom_id res chain seq x y z
N MET A 1 1.07 34.25 -59.42
CA MET A 1 1.99 33.11 -59.51
C MET A 1 2.37 32.70 -58.09
N PRO A 2 2.34 31.41 -57.75
CA PRO A 2 1.98 30.92 -56.41
C PRO A 2 3.16 30.85 -55.44
N PRO A 3 2.91 30.89 -54.12
CA PRO A 3 3.86 30.40 -53.12
C PRO A 3 3.78 28.87 -53.02
N PHE A 4 4.95 28.25 -52.81
CA PHE A 4 5.15 26.81 -52.67
C PHE A 4 4.27 26.21 -51.55
N SER A 5 3.28 25.42 -51.93
CA SER A 5 2.59 24.48 -51.04
C SER A 5 3.34 23.14 -51.04
N SER A 6 3.95 22.79 -49.92
CA SER A 6 4.50 21.44 -49.69
C SER A 6 3.35 20.47 -49.40
N SER A 7 3.01 19.66 -50.41
CA SER A 7 2.09 18.55 -50.29
C SER A 7 2.77 17.37 -49.58
N THR A 8 2.43 17.14 -48.32
CA THR A 8 2.66 15.88 -47.62
C THR A 8 1.62 14.83 -48.09
N PRO A 9 2.02 13.59 -48.45
CA PRO A 9 1.05 12.56 -48.77
C PRO A 9 0.41 12.00 -47.48
N ASN A 10 -0.93 11.97 -47.49
CA ASN A 10 -1.76 11.28 -46.51
C ASN A 10 -1.44 9.78 -46.47
N LEU A 11 -0.73 9.32 -45.43
CA LEU A 11 -0.79 7.93 -45.00
C LEU A 11 -1.84 7.79 -43.90
N THR A 12 -3.09 7.60 -44.30
CA THR A 12 -4.10 6.99 -43.45
C THR A 12 -3.79 5.51 -43.30
N SER A 13 -3.00 5.13 -42.29
CA SER A 13 -3.04 3.76 -41.76
C SER A 13 -3.26 3.80 -40.25
N ARG A 14 -4.51 3.57 -39.85
CA ARG A 14 -4.91 3.29 -38.47
C ARG A 14 -4.20 2.01 -38.00
N PHE A 15 -3.08 2.14 -37.27
CA PHE A 15 -2.64 1.07 -36.38
C PHE A 15 -3.41 1.16 -35.05
N ARG A 16 -4.66 0.70 -35.07
CA ARG A 16 -5.31 0.22 -33.83
C ARG A 16 -4.69 -1.14 -33.52
N SER A 17 -3.68 -1.17 -32.66
CA SER A 17 -3.29 -2.41 -31.98
C SER A 17 -4.39 -2.80 -30.99
N SER A 18 -5.44 -3.44 -31.50
CA SER A 18 -6.36 -4.19 -30.65
C SER A 18 -5.68 -5.52 -30.31
N ASN A 19 -4.92 -5.55 -29.22
CA ASN A 19 -4.52 -6.81 -28.60
C ASN A 19 -5.76 -7.49 -27.99
N LYS A 20 -6.57 -8.11 -28.85
CA LYS A 20 -7.57 -9.09 -28.41
C LYS A 20 -6.82 -10.32 -27.88
N PRO A 21 -7.22 -10.88 -26.72
CA PRO A 21 -6.61 -12.11 -26.24
C PRO A 21 -6.84 -13.22 -27.27
N LYS A 22 -5.76 -13.87 -27.72
CA LYS A 22 -5.83 -15.05 -28.59
C LYS A 22 -6.76 -16.08 -27.93
N LYS A 23 -7.89 -16.40 -28.57
CA LYS A 23 -8.72 -17.55 -28.19
C LYS A 23 -7.84 -18.80 -28.25
N ARG A 24 -7.61 -19.42 -27.09
CA ARG A 24 -6.92 -20.72 -26.96
C ARG A 24 -7.75 -21.78 -27.69
N ASN A 25 -7.14 -22.51 -28.64
CA ASN A 25 -7.77 -23.65 -29.33
C ASN A 25 -8.19 -24.70 -28.29
N SER A 26 -9.50 -24.86 -28.08
CA SER A 26 -10.09 -25.80 -27.12
C SER A 26 -9.83 -27.26 -27.49
N THR A 27 -9.67 -27.58 -28.77
CA THR A 27 -9.56 -28.96 -29.29
C THR A 27 -8.30 -29.70 -28.85
N LYS A 28 -7.16 -29.00 -28.68
CA LYS A 28 -5.89 -29.61 -28.24
C LYS A 28 -5.88 -30.00 -26.75
N ALA A 29 -6.75 -29.41 -25.94
CA ALA A 29 -6.85 -29.77 -24.52
C ALA A 29 -7.58 -31.12 -24.33
N TYR A 30 -8.56 -31.42 -25.18
CA TYR A 30 -9.35 -32.65 -25.09
C TYR A 30 -8.54 -33.91 -25.43
N CYS A 31 -7.68 -33.85 -26.46
CA CYS A 31 -6.89 -35.02 -26.86
C CYS A 31 -5.84 -35.47 -25.81
N LEU A 32 -5.35 -34.54 -24.98
CA LEU A 32 -4.40 -34.85 -23.89
C LEU A 32 -5.10 -35.22 -22.58
N VAL A 33 -6.39 -34.88 -22.45
CA VAL A 33 -7.19 -35.16 -21.24
C VAL A 33 -7.82 -36.53 -21.31
N GLN A 34 -8.30 -36.98 -22.47
CA GLN A 34 -9.00 -38.26 -22.62
C GLN A 34 -8.18 -39.47 -22.13
N PRO A 35 -6.89 -39.64 -22.49
CA PRO A 35 -6.09 -40.76 -21.99
C PRO A 35 -5.93 -40.77 -20.48
N ILE A 36 -5.84 -39.58 -19.86
CA ILE A 36 -5.79 -39.44 -18.40
C ILE A 36 -7.11 -39.90 -17.80
N LEU A 37 -8.25 -39.50 -18.36
CA LEU A 37 -9.57 -39.92 -17.89
C LEU A 37 -9.80 -41.42 -18.04
N ASP A 38 -9.35 -42.00 -19.16
CA ASP A 38 -9.49 -43.44 -19.43
C ASP A 38 -8.67 -44.25 -18.41
N LEU A 39 -7.41 -43.89 -18.18
CA LEU A 39 -6.56 -44.51 -17.16
C LEU A 39 -7.14 -44.38 -15.74
N LEU A 40 -7.75 -43.23 -15.43
CA LEU A 40 -8.44 -43.04 -14.15
C LEU A 40 -9.65 -43.96 -14.01
N SER A 41 -10.45 -44.12 -15.07
CA SER A 41 -11.61 -45.03 -15.06
C SER A 41 -11.23 -46.50 -14.85
N GLN A 42 -10.00 -46.86 -15.25
CA GLN A 42 -9.41 -48.19 -15.07
C GLN A 42 -8.69 -48.36 -13.71
N GLY A 43 -8.69 -47.33 -12.85
CA GLY A 43 -8.00 -47.35 -11.56
C GLY A 43 -6.47 -47.18 -11.64
N HIS A 44 -5.91 -46.92 -12.82
CA HIS A 44 -4.47 -46.77 -13.05
C HIS A 44 -3.97 -45.36 -12.71
N LEU A 45 -4.11 -44.95 -11.45
CA LEU A 45 -3.79 -43.60 -10.98
C LEU A 45 -2.33 -43.20 -11.22
N SER A 46 -1.37 -44.10 -10.98
CA SER A 46 0.06 -43.86 -11.21
C SER A 46 0.36 -43.56 -12.68
N HIS A 47 -0.23 -44.34 -13.60
CA HIS A 47 -0.09 -44.14 -15.04
C HIS A 47 -0.73 -42.84 -15.49
N ALA A 48 -1.92 -42.50 -14.99
CA ALA A 48 -2.58 -41.23 -15.28
C ALA A 48 -1.72 -40.03 -14.86
N LEU A 49 -0.98 -40.15 -13.76
CA LEU A 49 -0.13 -39.09 -13.22
C LEU A 49 1.26 -39.01 -13.86
N SER A 50 1.75 -40.08 -14.48
CA SER A 50 3.04 -40.07 -15.21
C SER A 50 3.09 -38.99 -16.29
N SER A 51 1.94 -38.66 -16.88
CA SER A 51 1.82 -37.61 -17.88
C SER A 51 1.91 -36.19 -17.30
N LEU A 52 1.69 -35.99 -15.99
CA LEU A 52 1.72 -34.66 -15.37
C LEU A 52 3.09 -34.01 -15.49
N GLU A 53 4.19 -34.77 -15.40
CA GLU A 53 5.55 -34.23 -15.52
C GLU A 53 5.76 -33.58 -16.90
N LEU A 54 5.35 -34.27 -17.96
CA LEU A 54 5.41 -33.75 -19.33
C LEU A 54 4.53 -32.50 -19.48
N LEU A 55 3.31 -32.53 -18.92
CA LEU A 55 2.40 -31.39 -18.97
C LEU A 55 2.97 -30.16 -18.24
N VAL A 56 3.62 -30.36 -17.09
CA VAL A 56 4.32 -29.30 -16.36
C VAL A 56 5.46 -28.74 -17.21
N ARG A 57 6.32 -29.59 -17.78
CA ARG A 57 7.43 -29.16 -18.66
C ARG A 57 6.96 -28.37 -19.88
N LYS A 58 5.79 -28.71 -20.42
CA LYS A 58 5.16 -28.01 -21.55
C LYS A 58 4.29 -26.82 -21.12
N GLY A 59 4.18 -26.53 -19.83
CA GLY A 59 3.33 -25.46 -19.30
C GLY A 59 1.83 -25.67 -19.58
N ILE A 60 1.41 -26.91 -19.83
CA ILE A 60 0.04 -27.28 -20.14
C ILE A 60 -0.73 -27.49 -18.83
N ARG A 61 -1.76 -26.67 -18.65
CA ARG A 61 -2.66 -26.73 -17.51
C ARG A 61 -3.85 -27.61 -17.82
N LEU A 62 -4.11 -28.59 -16.96
CA LEU A 62 -5.33 -29.40 -17.04
C LEU A 62 -6.60 -28.58 -16.70
N PRO A 63 -7.76 -28.94 -17.26
CA PRO A 63 -9.04 -28.35 -16.87
C PRO A 63 -9.36 -28.61 -15.39
N SER A 64 -10.03 -27.67 -14.73
CA SER A 64 -10.38 -27.79 -13.30
C SER A 64 -11.21 -29.05 -12.99
N ARG A 65 -12.03 -29.53 -13.94
CA ARG A 65 -12.82 -30.76 -13.78
C ARG A 65 -11.94 -32.01 -13.74
N THR A 66 -10.96 -32.12 -14.65
CA THR A 66 -9.99 -33.22 -14.68
C THR A 66 -9.15 -33.27 -13.41
N LEU A 67 -8.70 -32.11 -12.94
CA LEU A 67 -7.94 -31.99 -11.69
C LEU A 67 -8.78 -32.41 -10.47
N ALA A 68 -10.05 -32.04 -10.43
CA ALA A 68 -10.96 -32.47 -9.38
C ALA A 68 -11.18 -33.99 -9.38
N GLN A 69 -11.27 -34.64 -10.54
CA GLN A 69 -11.36 -36.10 -10.66
C GLN A 69 -10.09 -36.80 -10.17
N LEU A 70 -8.91 -36.30 -10.58
CA LEU A 70 -7.62 -36.78 -10.09
C LEU A 70 -7.53 -36.71 -8.56
N LEU A 71 -7.84 -35.55 -7.97
CA LEU A 71 -7.85 -35.34 -6.52
C LEU A 71 -8.84 -36.27 -5.80
N ARG A 72 -10.02 -36.49 -6.38
CA ARG A 72 -11.02 -37.41 -5.83
C ARG A 72 -10.52 -38.85 -5.82
N HIS A 73 -9.87 -39.32 -6.90
CA HIS A 73 -9.30 -40.65 -6.92
C HIS A 73 -8.16 -40.79 -5.92
N CYS A 74 -7.22 -39.84 -5.86
CA CYS A 74 -6.16 -39.85 -4.83
C CYS A 74 -6.74 -39.92 -3.42
N GLY A 75 -7.80 -39.16 -3.13
CA GLY A 75 -8.46 -39.19 -1.82
C GLY A 75 -9.15 -40.52 -1.54
N ASN A 76 -9.82 -41.12 -2.53
CA ASN A 76 -10.49 -42.41 -2.36
C ASN A 76 -9.51 -43.58 -2.20
N SER A 77 -8.36 -43.54 -2.88
CA SER A 77 -7.30 -44.55 -2.78
C SER A 77 -6.29 -44.26 -1.66
N ARG A 78 -6.51 -43.20 -0.86
CA ARG A 78 -5.59 -42.71 0.18
C ARG A 78 -4.15 -42.49 -0.33
N SER A 79 -4.00 -42.11 -1.59
CA SER A 79 -2.72 -41.93 -2.28
C SER A 79 -2.18 -40.51 -2.09
N LEU A 80 -1.58 -40.25 -0.92
CA LEU A 80 -1.10 -38.91 -0.54
C LEU A 80 -0.03 -38.36 -1.49
N ARG A 81 0.92 -39.21 -1.89
CA ARG A 81 2.04 -38.81 -2.77
C ARG A 81 1.51 -38.31 -4.11
N GLU A 82 0.62 -39.08 -4.72
CA GLU A 82 -0.08 -38.79 -5.95
C GLU A 82 -0.94 -37.52 -5.82
N GLY A 83 -1.66 -37.37 -4.71
CA GLY A 83 -2.40 -36.14 -4.39
C GLY A 83 -1.51 -34.90 -4.30
N LYS A 84 -0.32 -35.02 -3.70
CA LYS A 84 0.69 -33.95 -3.64
C LYS A 84 1.22 -33.59 -5.03
N TRP A 85 1.40 -34.57 -5.93
CA TRP A 85 1.76 -34.32 -7.33
C TRP A 85 0.70 -33.51 -8.08
N VAL A 86 -0.57 -33.84 -7.91
CA VAL A 86 -1.68 -33.06 -8.51
C VAL A 86 -1.71 -31.64 -7.94
N HIS A 87 -1.53 -31.49 -6.62
CA HIS A 87 -1.45 -30.18 -5.99
C HIS A 87 -0.24 -29.36 -6.48
N LEU A 88 0.90 -29.99 -6.70
CA LEU A 88 2.07 -29.35 -7.28
C LEU A 88 1.80 -28.90 -8.72
N HIS A 89 1.20 -29.76 -9.56
CA HIS A 89 0.80 -29.41 -10.93
C HIS A 89 -0.09 -28.15 -10.96
N LEU A 90 -1.05 -28.03 -10.04
CA LEU A 90 -1.85 -26.81 -9.87
C LEU A 90 -0.96 -25.58 -9.64
N LYS A 91 -0.02 -25.65 -8.68
CA LYS A 91 0.84 -24.52 -8.32
C LYS A 91 1.73 -24.07 -9.48
N VAL A 92 2.34 -25.01 -10.21
CA VAL A 92 3.33 -24.70 -11.26
C VAL A 92 2.71 -24.32 -12.61
N THR A 93 1.46 -24.73 -12.88
CA THR A 93 0.76 -24.41 -14.15
C THR A 93 -0.13 -23.17 -14.06
N GLY A 94 0.11 -22.29 -13.08
CA GLY A 94 -0.59 -21.01 -12.94
C GLY A 94 -1.90 -21.08 -12.15
N LEU A 95 -2.12 -22.14 -11.37
CA LEU A 95 -3.19 -22.26 -10.37
C LEU A 95 -2.65 -22.19 -8.93
N LYS A 96 -1.68 -21.29 -8.69
CA LYS A 96 -1.20 -20.98 -7.33
C LYS A 96 -2.35 -20.66 -6.37
N HIS A 97 -3.45 -20.10 -6.87
CA HIS A 97 -4.66 -19.81 -6.13
C HIS A 97 -5.85 -20.58 -6.74
N PRO A 98 -6.15 -21.80 -6.26
CA PRO A 98 -7.27 -22.58 -6.79
C PRO A 98 -8.61 -21.89 -6.49
N SER A 99 -9.60 -22.09 -7.36
CA SER A 99 -10.99 -21.68 -7.09
C SER A 99 -11.54 -22.44 -5.88
N THR A 100 -12.63 -21.94 -5.27
CA THR A 100 -13.34 -22.63 -4.17
C THR A 100 -13.62 -24.10 -4.51
N PHE A 101 -14.03 -24.37 -5.75
CA PHE A 101 -14.27 -25.73 -6.24
C PHE A 101 -13.03 -26.63 -6.13
N LEU A 102 -11.87 -26.20 -6.64
CA LEU A 102 -10.63 -26.98 -6.58
C LEU A 102 -10.06 -27.05 -5.16
N ALA A 103 -10.17 -25.96 -4.39
CA ALA A 103 -9.75 -25.93 -3.00
C ALA A 103 -10.50 -26.97 -2.16
N ASN A 104 -11.82 -27.11 -2.35
CA ASN A 104 -12.61 -28.13 -1.66
C ASN A 104 -12.16 -29.56 -1.99
N HIS A 105 -11.82 -29.83 -3.26
CA HIS A 105 -11.30 -31.14 -3.66
C HIS A 105 -9.92 -31.42 -3.05
N LEU A 106 -9.04 -30.41 -2.97
CA LEU A 106 -7.75 -30.52 -2.29
C LEU A 106 -7.92 -30.81 -0.80
N ILE A 107 -8.78 -30.05 -0.12
CA ILE A 107 -9.07 -30.21 1.31
C ILE A 107 -9.58 -31.63 1.60
N ASN A 108 -10.58 -32.09 0.84
CA ASN A 108 -11.12 -33.45 0.99
C ASN A 108 -10.06 -34.53 0.69
N MET A 109 -9.24 -34.34 -0.34
CA MET A 109 -8.15 -35.27 -0.65
C MET A 109 -7.15 -35.37 0.51
N TYR A 110 -6.67 -34.24 1.04
CA TYR A 110 -5.72 -34.23 2.14
C TYR A 110 -6.28 -34.83 3.44
N PHE A 111 -7.54 -34.52 3.80
CA PHE A 111 -8.21 -35.15 4.95
C PHE A 111 -8.34 -36.67 4.79
N LYS A 112 -8.80 -37.14 3.62
CA LYS A 112 -8.91 -38.59 3.37
C LYS A 112 -7.57 -39.32 3.39
N CYS A 113 -6.49 -38.63 3.06
CA CYS A 113 -5.12 -39.13 3.10
C CYS A 113 -4.42 -38.93 4.46
N GLY A 114 -5.10 -38.36 5.47
CA GLY A 114 -4.57 -38.18 6.83
C GLY A 114 -3.60 -37.01 7.03
N ASP A 115 -3.50 -36.08 6.07
CA ASP A 115 -2.66 -34.87 6.17
C ASP A 115 -3.51 -33.65 6.53
N ASP A 116 -4.02 -33.65 7.76
CA ASP A 116 -4.93 -32.62 8.26
C ASP A 116 -4.31 -31.23 8.31
N VAL A 117 -2.98 -31.15 8.45
CA VAL A 117 -2.23 -29.89 8.52
C VAL A 117 -2.34 -29.15 7.19
N GLU A 118 -2.05 -29.81 6.07
CA GLU A 118 -2.17 -29.19 4.75
C GLU A 118 -3.64 -28.94 4.39
N ALA A 119 -4.58 -29.82 4.80
CA ALA A 119 -6.02 -29.60 4.62
C ALA A 119 -6.49 -28.30 5.30
N ARG A 120 -6.16 -28.10 6.59
CA ARG A 120 -6.51 -26.89 7.35
C ARG A 120 -5.86 -25.65 6.75
N LYS A 121 -4.60 -25.73 6.31
CA LYS A 121 -3.90 -24.62 5.65
C LYS A 121 -4.61 -24.18 4.37
N ILE A 122 -5.01 -25.11 3.51
CA ILE A 122 -5.75 -24.78 2.28
C ILE A 122 -7.12 -24.19 2.60
N SER A 123 -7.82 -24.71 3.62
CA SER A 123 -9.08 -24.13 4.09
C SER A 123 -8.90 -22.69 4.52
N LYS A 124 -7.92 -22.41 5.40
CA LYS A 124 -7.62 -21.05 5.88
C LYS A 124 -7.34 -20.09 4.72
N GLN A 125 -6.51 -20.51 3.74
CA GLN A 125 -6.21 -19.70 2.56
C GLN A 125 -7.42 -19.46 1.65
N ARG A 126 -8.33 -20.43 1.53
CA ARG A 126 -9.59 -20.31 0.76
C ARG A 126 -10.52 -19.32 1.45
N ASP A 127 -10.70 -19.48 2.75
CA ASP A 127 -11.61 -18.66 3.55
C ASP A 127 -11.10 -17.21 3.62
N ARG A 128 -9.78 -17.01 3.79
CA ARG A 128 -9.15 -15.69 3.71
C ARG A 128 -9.40 -14.99 2.37
N ARG A 129 -9.26 -15.72 1.25
CA ARG A 129 -9.56 -15.18 -0.08
C ARG A 129 -11.02 -14.78 -0.24
N LYS A 130 -11.95 -15.56 0.32
CA LYS A 130 -13.37 -15.24 0.35
C LYS A 130 -13.61 -13.94 1.13
N SER A 131 -13.05 -13.80 2.33
CA SER A 131 -13.16 -12.57 3.13
C SER A 131 -12.63 -11.34 2.40
N ILE A 132 -11.44 -11.43 1.80
CA ILE A 132 -10.86 -10.32 1.01
C ILE A 132 -11.79 -9.93 -0.15
N SER A 133 -12.35 -10.92 -0.87
CA SER A 133 -13.28 -10.65 -1.97
C SER A 133 -14.56 -9.98 -1.49
N THR A 134 -15.11 -10.42 -0.36
CA THR A 134 -16.30 -9.82 0.25
C THR A 134 -16.03 -8.38 0.65
N GLU A 135 -14.94 -8.10 1.37
CA GLU A 135 -14.65 -6.75 1.85
C GLU A 135 -14.28 -5.77 0.74
N LYS A 136 -13.60 -6.23 -0.31
CA LYS A 136 -13.42 -5.41 -1.52
C LYS A 136 -14.76 -5.03 -2.12
N LYS A 137 -15.71 -5.99 -2.18
CA LYS A 137 -17.05 -5.73 -2.68
C LYS A 137 -17.77 -4.73 -1.77
N THR A 138 -17.69 -4.86 -0.45
CA THR A 138 -18.27 -3.90 0.51
C THR A 138 -17.81 -2.47 0.22
N LEU A 139 -16.49 -2.24 0.06
CA LEU A 139 -15.98 -0.91 -0.26
C LEU A 139 -16.36 -0.43 -1.67
N CYS A 140 -16.39 -1.33 -2.67
CA CYS A 140 -16.89 -0.99 -4.00
C CYS A 140 -18.35 -0.54 -3.98
N ASP A 141 -19.20 -1.28 -3.25
CA ASP A 141 -20.63 -1.02 -3.14
C ASP A 141 -20.84 0.31 -2.38
N LEU A 142 -20.10 0.54 -1.28
CA LEU A 142 -20.12 1.80 -0.53
C LEU A 142 -19.68 2.99 -1.38
N LYS A 143 -18.62 2.81 -2.19
CA LYS A 143 -18.17 3.82 -3.16
C LYS A 143 -19.25 4.16 -4.18
N GLY A 144 -19.97 3.14 -4.67
CA GLY A 144 -21.08 3.31 -5.61
C GLY A 144 -22.27 4.03 -5.00
N SER A 145 -22.59 3.79 -3.72
CA SER A 145 -23.74 4.39 -3.05
C SER A 145 -23.49 5.80 -2.53
N CYS A 146 -22.30 6.08 -2.01
CA CYS A 146 -21.99 7.36 -1.34
C CYS A 146 -21.23 8.35 -2.23
N GLY A 147 -20.69 7.90 -3.37
CA GLY A 147 -19.83 8.72 -4.20
C GLY A 147 -18.47 9.01 -3.55
N GLN A 148 -17.79 10.03 -4.06
CA GLN A 148 -16.46 10.43 -3.61
C GLN A 148 -16.32 11.96 -3.49
N ASP A 149 -17.46 12.65 -3.42
CA ASP A 149 -17.53 14.10 -3.39
C ASP A 149 -17.53 14.60 -1.95
N PHE A 150 -16.70 15.61 -1.73
CA PHE A 150 -16.59 16.35 -0.47
C PHE A 150 -16.17 17.79 -0.79
N PRO A 151 -16.31 18.76 0.13
CA PRO A 151 -15.82 20.11 -0.07
C PRO A 151 -14.34 20.14 -0.53
N GLY A 152 -14.09 20.69 -1.72
CA GLY A 152 -12.77 20.76 -2.35
C GLY A 152 -12.31 19.50 -3.09
N SER A 153 -13.16 18.47 -3.23
CA SER A 153 -12.84 17.23 -3.96
C SER A 153 -12.51 17.45 -5.45
N ASP A 154 -12.96 18.54 -6.05
CA ASP A 154 -12.68 18.98 -7.42
C ASP A 154 -11.39 19.82 -7.54
N TYR A 155 -10.87 20.36 -6.44
CA TYR A 155 -9.65 21.15 -6.42
C TYR A 155 -8.43 20.33 -6.85
N ARG A 156 -7.63 20.89 -7.75
CA ARG A 156 -6.38 20.31 -8.24
C ARG A 156 -5.30 21.39 -8.15
N PRO A 157 -4.24 21.21 -7.32
CA PRO A 157 -3.13 22.15 -7.28
C PRO A 157 -2.47 22.23 -8.66
N SER A 158 -2.28 23.44 -9.18
CA SER A 158 -1.56 23.67 -10.45
C SER A 158 -0.08 23.28 -10.34
N ASP A 159 0.49 23.43 -9.15
CA ASP A 159 1.84 22.98 -8.80
C ASP A 159 1.82 22.22 -7.48
N ARG A 160 1.91 20.89 -7.55
CA ARG A 160 1.97 20.01 -6.36
C ARG A 160 3.28 20.12 -5.59
N LYS A 161 4.35 20.63 -6.21
CA LYS A 161 5.60 20.88 -5.50
C LYS A 161 5.46 22.06 -4.54
N ASN A 162 4.68 23.08 -4.90
CA ASN A 162 4.49 24.33 -4.16
C ASN A 162 3.04 24.57 -3.74
N TRP A 163 2.30 23.50 -3.40
CA TRP A 163 0.86 23.63 -3.18
C TRP A 163 0.51 24.47 -1.95
N MET A 164 1.35 24.50 -0.90
CA MET A 164 1.08 25.35 0.26
C MET A 164 1.24 26.84 -0.08
N ALA A 165 2.24 27.19 -0.89
CA ALA A 165 2.38 28.54 -1.43
C ALA A 165 1.15 28.96 -2.26
N GLY A 166 0.62 28.05 -3.07
CA GLY A 166 -0.59 28.29 -3.87
C GLY A 166 -1.87 28.55 -3.06
N LEU A 167 -1.90 28.17 -1.78
CA LEU A 167 -3.03 28.40 -0.86
C LEU A 167 -2.91 29.69 -0.02
N ASN A 168 -1.93 30.53 -0.32
CA ASN A 168 -1.54 31.72 0.46
C ASN A 168 -1.06 31.36 1.89
N PRO A 169 0.26 31.36 2.14
CA PRO A 169 0.84 31.05 3.45
C PRO A 169 0.33 31.87 4.64
N GLU A 170 -0.21 33.08 4.41
CA GLU A 170 -0.79 33.94 5.45
C GLU A 170 -2.18 33.45 5.91
N LYS A 171 -2.87 32.66 5.09
CA LYS A 171 -4.21 32.13 5.40
C LYS A 171 -4.17 30.71 5.94
N VAL A 172 -3.17 29.93 5.53
CA VAL A 172 -3.06 28.51 5.87
C VAL A 172 -2.57 28.34 7.30
N HIS A 173 -3.49 28.02 8.22
CA HIS A 173 -3.16 27.62 9.59
C HIS A 173 -2.77 26.15 9.66
N ILE A 174 -1.79 25.79 10.50
CA ILE A 174 -1.28 24.41 10.63
C ILE A 174 -2.37 23.40 10.97
N ASN A 175 -3.34 23.75 11.82
CA ASN A 175 -4.46 22.89 12.17
C ASN A 175 -5.46 22.65 11.03
N LYS A 176 -5.55 23.55 10.04
CA LYS A 176 -6.44 23.40 8.88
C LYS A 176 -5.91 22.42 7.85
N ILE A 177 -4.60 22.18 7.83
CA ILE A 177 -3.95 21.32 6.83
C ILE A 177 -4.36 19.86 7.01
N VAL A 178 -4.80 19.23 5.91
CA VAL A 178 -4.85 17.78 5.76
C VAL A 178 -3.57 17.34 5.04
N TRP A 179 -2.61 16.85 5.81
CA TRP A 179 -1.27 16.52 5.38
C TRP A 179 -1.26 15.21 4.59
N PRO A 180 -0.86 15.23 3.29
CA PRO A 180 -0.64 14.00 2.54
C PRO A 180 0.65 13.33 3.05
N GLY A 181 0.52 12.15 3.62
CA GLY A 181 1.62 11.39 4.20
C GLY A 181 1.97 10.13 3.44
N THR A 182 3.16 9.61 3.74
CA THR A 182 3.65 8.33 3.22
C THR A 182 4.05 7.43 4.36
N HIS A 183 3.63 6.17 4.28
CA HIS A 183 4.05 5.12 5.21
C HIS A 183 5.36 4.49 4.71
N ASP A 184 6.27 4.20 5.65
CA ASP A 184 7.59 3.61 5.38
C ASP A 184 8.29 4.27 4.17
N SER A 185 8.43 5.60 4.23
CA SER A 185 8.65 6.47 3.08
C SER A 185 9.94 6.15 2.31
N ALA A 186 10.99 5.72 3.00
CA ALA A 186 12.32 5.50 2.43
C ALA A 186 12.57 4.04 1.95
N THR A 187 11.51 3.31 1.58
CA THR A 187 11.59 1.90 1.14
C THR A 187 11.76 1.70 -0.38
N ASN A 188 11.93 2.75 -1.18
CA ASN A 188 12.04 2.65 -2.65
C ASN A 188 13.23 1.80 -3.15
N LYS A 189 14.31 1.70 -2.36
CA LYS A 189 15.47 0.85 -2.64
C LYS A 189 15.64 -0.30 -1.63
N ILE A 190 14.62 -0.60 -0.82
CA ILE A 190 14.69 -1.65 0.22
C ILE A 190 15.01 -3.01 -0.39
N GLY A 191 15.94 -3.74 0.22
CA GLY A 191 16.27 -5.12 -0.15
C GLY A 191 16.61 -5.33 -1.63
N PHE A 192 16.46 -6.57 -2.09
CA PHE A 192 16.80 -7.00 -3.45
C PHE A 192 15.56 -6.93 -4.38
N PRO A 193 15.66 -6.31 -5.58
CA PRO A 193 14.52 -5.94 -6.43
C PRO A 193 13.46 -7.03 -6.69
N CYS A 194 13.86 -8.30 -6.80
CA CYS A 194 12.97 -9.41 -7.14
C CYS A 194 12.87 -10.48 -6.07
N ILE A 195 13.59 -10.34 -4.96
CA ILE A 195 13.68 -11.37 -3.91
C ILE A 195 12.99 -10.88 -2.65
N THR A 196 13.51 -9.82 -2.02
CA THR A 196 12.98 -9.34 -0.74
C THR A 196 12.18 -8.05 -0.87
N ARG A 197 12.51 -7.20 -1.85
CA ARG A 197 11.83 -5.91 -2.06
C ARG A 197 10.31 -6.02 -2.20
N PRO A 198 9.74 -6.95 -2.98
CA PRO A 198 8.28 -7.03 -3.16
C PRO A 198 7.50 -7.23 -1.86
N PHE A 199 8.16 -7.75 -0.81
CA PHE A 199 7.56 -8.06 0.50
C PHE A 199 7.69 -6.94 1.53
N ALA A 200 8.44 -5.87 1.22
CA ALA A 200 8.72 -4.79 2.17
C ALA A 200 8.70 -3.37 1.58
N GLN A 201 8.60 -3.24 0.25
CA GLN A 201 8.55 -1.95 -0.41
C GLN A 201 7.18 -1.30 -0.22
N CYS A 202 7.14 -0.16 0.46
CA CYS A 202 5.95 0.66 0.70
C CYS A 202 5.90 1.88 -0.22
N GLN A 203 7.05 2.36 -0.69
CA GLN A 203 7.15 3.43 -1.70
C GLN A 203 8.01 3.02 -2.89
N SER A 204 7.72 3.58 -4.06
CA SER A 204 8.56 3.40 -5.26
C SER A 204 9.35 4.66 -5.65
N LEU A 205 8.91 5.82 -5.17
CA LEU A 205 9.53 7.12 -5.40
C LEU A 205 10.60 7.40 -4.35
N SER A 206 11.65 8.15 -4.69
CA SER A 206 12.56 8.70 -3.67
C SER A 206 11.85 9.70 -2.75
N ILE A 207 12.48 10.09 -1.65
CA ILE A 207 11.92 11.09 -0.72
C ILE A 207 11.68 12.40 -1.45
N TYR A 208 12.67 12.88 -2.22
CA TYR A 208 12.51 14.10 -3.03
C TYR A 208 11.33 13.99 -4.01
N GLN A 209 11.17 12.85 -4.69
CA GLN A 209 10.07 12.64 -5.62
C GLN A 209 8.69 12.58 -4.93
N GLN A 210 8.62 12.03 -3.71
CA GLN A 210 7.39 12.07 -2.89
C GLN A 210 7.04 13.51 -2.49
N LEU A 211 8.03 14.32 -2.12
CA LEU A 211 7.83 15.74 -1.79
C LEU A 211 7.39 16.55 -3.03
N VAL A 212 8.01 16.34 -4.19
CA VAL A 212 7.60 16.95 -5.47
C VAL A 212 6.19 16.53 -5.86
N ARG A 213 5.80 15.28 -5.59
CA ARG A 213 4.44 14.77 -5.81
C ARG A 213 3.40 15.46 -4.91
N GLY A 214 3.82 16.03 -3.78
CA GLY A 214 3.00 16.80 -2.85
C GLY A 214 2.91 16.22 -1.43
N ALA A 215 3.63 15.14 -1.13
CA ALA A 215 3.72 14.60 0.24
C ALA A 215 4.35 15.63 1.19
N ARG A 216 3.84 15.71 2.42
CA ARG A 216 4.40 16.59 3.47
C ARG A 216 4.57 15.89 4.81
N VAL A 217 4.23 14.60 4.90
CA VAL A 217 4.56 13.74 6.06
C VAL A 217 5.36 12.54 5.59
N LEU A 218 6.52 12.32 6.21
CA LEU A 218 7.42 11.21 5.93
C LEU A 218 7.57 10.35 7.18
N ASP A 219 7.34 9.05 7.07
CA ASP A 219 7.61 8.03 8.10
C ASP A 219 8.94 7.32 7.78
N ILE A 220 9.98 7.64 8.53
CA ILE A 220 11.32 7.10 8.33
C ILE A 220 11.67 6.17 9.49
N ARG A 221 12.01 4.93 9.16
CA ARG A 221 12.41 3.93 10.14
C ARG A 221 13.89 3.62 10.01
N ILE A 222 14.60 3.66 11.12
CA ILE A 222 16.06 3.47 11.17
C ILE A 222 16.45 2.43 12.21
N GLN A 223 17.69 1.98 12.12
CA GLN A 223 18.36 1.16 13.13
C GLN A 223 19.67 1.84 13.59
N GLU A 224 20.39 1.20 14.52
CA GLU A 224 21.58 1.71 15.23
C GLU A 224 22.63 2.38 14.33
N ASP A 225 22.90 1.84 13.14
CA ASP A 225 23.89 2.39 12.19
C ASP A 225 23.37 3.58 11.35
N ARG A 226 22.20 4.14 11.70
CA ARG A 226 21.47 5.21 10.99
C ARG A 226 21.06 4.86 9.57
N ARG A 227 21.08 3.58 9.18
CA ARG A 227 20.46 3.15 7.93
C ARG A 227 18.97 3.01 8.09
N VAL A 228 18.26 3.37 7.03
CA VAL A 228 16.83 3.13 6.95
C VAL A 228 16.58 1.63 6.80
N CYS A 229 15.59 1.13 7.54
CA CYS A 229 15.19 -0.27 7.54
C CYS A 229 13.66 -0.42 7.49
N HIS A 230 13.22 -1.65 7.23
CA HIS A 230 11.84 -2.10 7.42
C HIS A 230 11.91 -3.56 7.89
N GLY A 231 11.66 -3.78 9.19
CA GLY A 231 12.02 -5.02 9.86
C GLY A 231 13.53 -5.30 9.73
N ILE A 232 13.91 -6.48 9.26
CA ILE A 232 15.32 -6.88 9.07
C ILE A 232 15.93 -6.37 7.75
N LEU A 233 15.11 -5.81 6.87
CA LEU A 233 15.58 -5.38 5.55
C LEU A 233 16.10 -3.95 5.63
N LEU A 234 17.13 -3.70 4.85
CA LEU A 234 17.90 -2.46 4.89
C LEU A 234 17.90 -1.79 3.52
N THR A 235 18.11 -0.48 3.55
CA THR A 235 18.26 0.36 2.35
C THR A 235 19.48 1.27 2.54
N TYR A 236 19.36 2.56 2.27
CA TYR A 236 20.41 3.57 2.36
C TYR A 236 20.44 4.32 3.71
N SER A 237 21.50 5.11 3.94
CA SER A 237 21.64 5.98 5.13
C SER A 237 20.53 7.04 5.20
N VAL A 238 20.10 7.39 6.42
CA VAL A 238 19.21 8.53 6.68
C VAL A 238 19.77 9.85 6.13
N ASP A 239 21.08 9.97 5.91
CA ASP A 239 21.69 11.12 5.24
C ASP A 239 21.08 11.41 3.87
N VAL A 240 20.70 10.37 3.11
CA VAL A 240 20.05 10.50 1.81
C VAL A 240 18.66 11.12 1.96
N VAL A 241 17.91 10.73 3.00
CA VAL A 241 16.60 11.31 3.33
C VAL A 241 16.75 12.79 3.66
N ILE A 242 17.70 13.13 4.54
CA ILE A 242 17.97 14.51 4.96
C ILE A 242 18.40 15.36 3.75
N SER A 243 19.25 14.82 2.87
CA SER A 243 19.68 15.49 1.65
C SER A 243 18.52 15.78 0.70
N ASP A 244 17.64 14.80 0.48
CA ASP A 244 16.42 14.97 -0.34
C ASP A 244 15.48 16.04 0.24
N VAL A 245 15.30 16.06 1.57
CA VAL A 245 14.51 17.08 2.28
C VAL A 245 15.14 18.47 2.11
N LYS A 246 16.44 18.62 2.35
CA LYS A 246 17.15 19.90 2.19
C LYS A 246 17.08 20.41 0.76
N LYS A 247 17.28 19.53 -0.22
CA LYS A 247 17.15 19.87 -1.63
C LYS A 247 15.76 20.43 -1.92
N PHE A 248 14.71 19.75 -1.48
CA PHE A 248 13.34 20.23 -1.65
C PHE A 248 13.12 21.60 -0.99
N LEU A 249 13.63 21.80 0.23
CA LEU A 249 13.53 23.08 0.95
C LEU A 249 14.31 24.20 0.24
N SER A 250 15.44 23.91 -0.41
CA SER A 250 16.18 24.93 -1.18
C SER A 250 15.46 25.37 -2.46
N GLU A 251 14.53 24.56 -2.97
CA GLU A 251 13.80 24.80 -4.22
C GLU A 251 12.35 25.27 -3.99
N THR A 252 11.96 25.49 -2.73
CA THR A 252 10.61 25.92 -2.32
C THR A 252 10.73 26.98 -1.22
N GLN A 253 9.69 27.79 -1.00
CA GLN A 253 9.74 28.89 -0.02
C GLN A 253 8.79 28.71 1.17
N SER A 254 7.60 28.14 0.96
CA SER A 254 6.54 28.10 1.99
C SER A 254 6.22 26.69 2.50
N GLU A 255 6.79 25.66 1.88
CA GLU A 255 6.41 24.28 2.15
C GLU A 255 6.96 23.80 3.50
N ILE A 256 6.07 23.33 4.38
CA ILE A 256 6.42 22.76 5.69
C ILE A 256 6.37 21.23 5.60
N ILE A 257 7.35 20.55 6.21
CA ILE A 257 7.44 19.10 6.23
C ILE A 257 7.34 18.59 7.68
N ILE A 258 6.53 17.57 7.88
CA ILE A 258 6.57 16.73 9.08
C ILE A 258 7.47 15.54 8.76
N LEU A 259 8.65 15.53 9.37
CA LEU A 259 9.62 14.44 9.24
C LEU A 259 9.55 13.60 10.51
N GLU A 260 8.84 12.48 10.44
CA GLU A 260 8.86 11.49 11.50
C GLU A 260 10.03 10.54 11.28
N ILE A 261 10.88 10.41 12.30
CA ILE A 261 11.95 9.41 12.34
C ILE A 261 11.75 8.59 13.60
N ARG A 262 11.74 7.27 13.45
CA ARG A 262 11.59 6.31 14.55
C ARG A 262 12.61 5.20 14.42
N THR A 263 13.03 4.65 15.56
CA THR A 263 13.78 3.39 15.55
C THR A 263 12.83 2.24 15.28
N GLU A 264 13.16 1.41 14.30
CA GLU A 264 12.36 0.25 13.89
C GLU A 264 12.23 -0.77 15.02
N PHE A 265 11.11 -1.49 15.05
CA PHE A 265 10.87 -2.49 16.08
C PHE A 265 11.92 -3.60 16.03
N GLY A 266 12.49 -3.95 17.19
CA GLY A 266 13.53 -4.96 17.31
C GLY A 266 14.96 -4.44 17.06
N HIS A 267 15.14 -3.13 16.84
CA HIS A 267 16.44 -2.49 16.68
C HIS A 267 16.77 -1.53 17.83
N GLU A 268 18.04 -1.18 17.93
CA GLU A 268 18.57 -0.20 18.88
C GLU A 268 18.57 1.21 18.31
N ASP A 269 18.44 2.20 19.19
CA ASP A 269 18.53 3.60 18.80
C ASP A 269 19.95 3.94 18.37
N PRO A 270 20.14 4.76 17.31
CA PRO A 270 21.46 5.29 17.02
C PRO A 270 21.95 6.17 18.18
N PRO A 271 23.25 6.11 18.52
CA PRO A 271 23.83 6.92 19.58
C PRO A 271 23.74 8.42 19.24
N ASP A 272 23.38 9.25 20.23
CA ASP A 272 23.28 10.71 20.12
C ASP A 272 22.49 11.20 18.89
N PHE A 273 21.46 10.44 18.49
CA PHE A 273 20.75 10.71 17.24
C PHE A 273 19.95 12.02 17.25
N ASP A 274 19.50 12.46 18.42
CA ASP A 274 18.87 13.77 18.62
C ASP A 274 19.82 14.91 18.24
N LYS A 275 21.05 14.91 18.76
CA LYS A 275 22.09 15.89 18.41
C LYS A 275 22.41 15.83 16.93
N TYR A 276 22.54 14.63 16.37
CA TYR A 276 22.75 14.46 14.92
C TYR A 276 21.63 15.10 14.11
N LEU A 277 20.35 14.94 14.48
CA LEU A 277 19.25 15.58 13.76
C LEU A 277 19.28 17.10 13.89
N GLU A 278 19.59 17.62 15.07
CA GLU A 278 19.74 19.07 15.32
C GLU A 278 20.87 19.67 14.48
N GLU A 279 22.05 19.06 14.46
CA GLU A 279 23.19 19.49 13.64
C GLU A 279 22.84 19.47 12.14
N ARG A 280 22.09 18.46 11.71
CA ARG A 280 21.80 18.26 10.29
C ARG A 280 20.64 19.10 9.80
N LEU A 281 19.64 19.43 10.61
CA LEU A 281 18.43 20.14 10.18
C LEU A 281 18.28 21.54 10.80
N GLY A 282 19.11 21.91 11.79
CA GLY A 282 18.91 23.00 12.76
C GLY A 282 18.22 24.27 12.26
N GLU A 283 18.73 24.90 11.22
CA GLU A 283 18.17 26.15 10.67
C GLU A 283 16.72 26.01 10.17
N PHE A 284 16.32 24.80 9.77
CA PHE A 284 14.98 24.50 9.27
C PHE A 284 14.02 24.04 10.37
N LEU A 285 14.50 23.72 11.58
CA LEU A 285 13.67 23.09 12.61
C LEU A 285 12.66 24.06 13.23
N ILE A 286 11.38 23.71 13.13
CA ILE A 286 10.30 24.28 13.92
C ILE A 286 10.35 23.60 15.29
N HIS A 287 10.77 24.34 16.30
CA HIS A 287 10.88 23.82 17.66
C HIS A 287 9.51 23.44 18.22
N GLN A 288 9.50 22.55 19.21
CA GLN A 288 8.27 22.09 19.83
C GLN A 288 7.59 23.25 20.56
N ASP A 289 6.40 23.60 20.10
CA ASP A 289 5.54 24.63 20.68
C ASP A 289 4.08 24.29 20.36
N ASP A 290 3.24 24.14 21.38
CA ASP A 290 1.82 23.78 21.23
C ASP A 290 0.98 24.89 20.57
N HIS A 291 1.52 26.11 20.48
CA HIS A 291 0.88 27.20 19.73
C HIS A 291 1.08 27.06 18.22
N VAL A 292 2.00 26.21 17.75
CA VAL A 292 2.25 25.97 16.30
C VAL A 292 0.97 25.60 15.55
N PHE A 293 0.07 24.83 16.17
CA PHE A 293 -1.20 24.44 15.55
C PHE A 293 -2.11 25.61 15.21
N GLY A 294 -2.02 26.72 15.95
CA GLY A 294 -2.78 27.95 15.71
C GLY A 294 -2.07 28.96 14.82
N LYS A 295 -0.79 28.73 14.46
CA LYS A 295 -0.01 29.62 13.61
C LYS A 295 -0.29 29.34 12.14
N THR A 296 -0.14 30.37 11.32
CA THR A 296 -0.09 30.31 9.86
C THR A 296 1.26 29.79 9.40
N ILE A 297 1.35 29.37 8.13
CA ILE A 297 2.63 29.02 7.52
C ILE A 297 3.57 30.23 7.54
N ALA A 298 3.08 31.42 7.20
CA ALA A 298 3.88 32.64 7.16
C ALA A 298 4.55 32.95 8.52
N GLU A 299 3.85 32.76 9.64
CA GLU A 299 4.38 32.98 10.99
C GLU A 299 5.47 31.99 11.42
N LEU A 300 5.56 30.82 10.76
CA LEU A 300 6.57 29.81 11.07
C LEU A 300 7.85 29.98 10.25
N LEU A 301 7.78 30.70 9.12
CA LEU A 301 8.94 30.94 8.28
C LEU A 301 10.00 31.77 9.03
N PRO A 302 11.30 31.51 8.80
CA PRO A 302 11.87 30.61 7.78
C PRO A 302 11.96 29.13 8.19
N LYS A 303 11.54 28.76 9.41
CA LYS A 303 11.58 27.37 9.89
C LYS A 303 10.49 26.55 9.21
N ARG A 304 10.83 25.35 8.72
CA ARG A 304 9.97 24.57 7.81
C ARG A 304 9.91 23.07 8.08
N VAL A 305 10.61 22.56 9.09
CA VAL A 305 10.63 21.13 9.41
C VAL A 305 10.16 20.90 10.84
N ILE A 306 9.02 20.24 10.99
CA ILE A 306 8.59 19.64 12.25
C ILE A 306 9.23 18.24 12.30
N CYS A 307 10.34 18.10 13.02
CA CYS A 307 11.05 16.83 13.14
C CYS A 307 10.59 16.09 14.40
N ILE A 308 9.92 14.95 14.21
CA ILE A 308 9.40 14.11 15.29
C ILE A 308 10.35 12.93 15.46
N TRP A 309 11.07 12.89 16.58
CA TRP A 309 11.99 11.80 16.91
C TRP A 309 11.34 10.85 17.92
N LYS A 310 11.26 9.57 17.54
CA LYS A 310 10.69 8.49 18.36
C LYS A 310 11.74 7.43 18.67
N PRO A 311 12.61 7.67 19.68
CA PRO A 311 13.53 6.65 20.15
C PRO A 311 12.79 5.52 20.87
N ARG A 312 13.40 4.35 20.93
CA ARG A 312 12.90 3.15 21.61
C ARG A 312 13.35 3.08 23.07
N LYS A 313 14.61 3.39 23.35
CA LYS A 313 15.27 3.26 24.66
C LYS A 313 15.92 4.57 25.11
N SER A 314 16.43 5.36 24.18
CA SER A 314 16.97 6.69 24.45
C SER A 314 15.89 7.62 25.00
N PRO A 315 16.27 8.64 25.81
CA PRO A 315 15.33 9.62 26.32
C PRO A 315 14.53 10.28 25.20
N GLN A 316 13.24 10.52 25.45
CA GLN A 316 12.41 11.27 24.51
C GLN A 316 12.88 12.72 24.43
N PRO A 317 12.70 13.39 23.27
CA PRO A 317 12.94 14.83 23.15
C PRO A 317 12.25 15.63 24.26
N LYS A 318 12.95 16.64 24.78
CA LYS A 318 12.43 17.52 25.83
C LYS A 318 11.37 18.47 25.28
N ALA A 319 10.36 18.78 26.08
CA ALA A 319 9.39 19.82 25.76
C ALA A 319 10.10 21.18 25.57
N GLY A 320 9.63 21.98 24.60
CA GLY A 320 10.25 23.24 24.17
C GLY A 320 11.54 23.06 23.35
N GLY A 321 12.02 21.84 23.18
CA GLY A 321 13.24 21.53 22.44
C GLY A 321 13.09 21.69 20.92
N PRO A 322 14.20 21.55 20.17
CA PRO A 322 14.19 21.63 18.71
C PRO A 322 13.50 20.44 18.02
N LEU A 323 13.45 19.28 18.69
CA LEU A 323 12.77 18.07 18.21
C LEU A 323 11.47 17.83 18.97
N TRP A 324 10.50 17.26 18.26
CA TRP A 324 9.21 16.87 18.80
C TRP A 324 9.26 15.42 19.25
N GLY A 325 8.60 15.10 20.36
CA GLY A 325 8.59 13.74 20.93
C GLY A 325 7.47 12.86 20.38
N SER A 326 7.49 11.59 20.78
CA SER A 326 6.50 10.59 20.33
C SER A 326 5.04 10.95 20.62
N GLY A 327 4.77 11.72 21.67
CA GLY A 327 3.43 12.13 22.06
C GLY A 327 2.74 13.08 21.07
N HIS A 328 3.50 13.71 20.16
CA HIS A 328 3.00 14.74 19.25
C HIS A 328 2.56 14.23 17.89
N LEU A 329 2.82 12.97 17.55
CA LEU A 329 2.19 12.30 16.41
C LEU A 329 1.69 10.94 16.85
N LYS A 330 0.38 10.78 16.89
CA LYS A 330 -0.31 9.57 17.29
C LYS A 330 -0.96 8.93 16.07
N ASP A 331 -1.03 7.61 16.08
CA ASP A 331 -1.78 6.81 15.12
C ASP A 331 -2.42 5.65 15.86
N ASN A 332 -3.46 5.07 15.25
CA ASN A 332 -3.91 3.74 15.60
C ASN A 332 -3.78 2.86 14.38
N TRP A 333 -3.06 1.76 14.56
CA TRP A 333 -2.82 0.78 13.51
C TRP A 333 -3.35 -0.59 13.95
N ILE A 334 -3.93 -1.31 12.99
CA ILE A 334 -4.35 -2.70 13.17
C ILE A 334 -3.65 -3.53 12.11
N ASP A 335 -3.21 -4.73 12.52
CA ASP A 335 -2.53 -5.68 11.64
C ASP A 335 -3.56 -6.46 10.80
N THR A 336 -3.86 -5.98 9.59
CA THR A 336 -4.82 -6.65 8.72
C THR A 336 -4.57 -6.40 7.24
N ASP A 337 -4.82 -7.43 6.42
CA ASP A 337 -4.84 -7.32 4.96
C ASP A 337 -6.24 -7.04 4.37
N LEU A 338 -7.22 -6.89 5.27
CA LEU A 338 -8.65 -6.77 4.97
C LEU A 338 -9.04 -5.29 4.82
N PRO A 339 -9.50 -4.85 3.63
CA PRO A 339 -9.61 -3.44 3.32
C PRO A 339 -10.79 -2.75 4.02
N SER A 340 -11.98 -3.38 4.11
CA SER A 340 -13.14 -2.76 4.78
C SER A 340 -12.90 -2.68 6.30
N THR A 341 -12.34 -3.73 6.87
CA THR A 341 -11.97 -3.79 8.29
C THR A 341 -11.00 -2.66 8.65
N LYS A 342 -9.97 -2.44 7.83
CA LYS A 342 -9.03 -1.32 8.03
C LYS A 342 -9.70 0.03 7.86
N PHE A 343 -10.54 0.18 6.84
CA PHE A 343 -11.28 1.41 6.56
C PHE A 343 -12.19 1.81 7.75
N ASP A 344 -12.99 0.87 8.24
CA ASP A 344 -13.91 1.09 9.37
C ASP A 344 -13.16 1.35 10.67
N SER A 345 -12.05 0.63 10.90
CA SER A 345 -11.18 0.88 12.05
C SER A 345 -10.60 2.29 12.03
N ASN A 346 -10.12 2.75 10.87
CA ASN A 346 -9.60 4.10 10.71
C ASN A 346 -10.68 5.17 10.99
N LEU A 347 -11.91 4.98 10.48
CA LEU A 347 -13.02 5.90 10.76
C LEU A 347 -13.39 5.93 12.24
N LYS A 348 -13.48 4.76 12.87
CA LYS A 348 -13.80 4.62 14.29
C LYS A 348 -12.78 5.39 15.14
N HIS A 349 -11.49 5.10 15.00
CA HIS A 349 -10.49 5.74 15.84
C HIS A 349 -10.35 7.24 15.56
N LEU A 350 -10.56 7.67 14.32
CA LEU A 350 -10.63 9.10 13.99
C LEU A 350 -11.82 9.78 14.69
N SER A 351 -12.99 9.13 14.74
CA SER A 351 -14.19 9.63 15.43
C SER A 351 -14.08 9.66 16.96
N GLU A 352 -13.03 9.09 17.53
CA GLU A 352 -12.72 9.17 18.96
C GLU A 352 -11.75 10.33 19.27
N GLN A 353 -11.12 10.93 18.25
CA GLN A 353 -10.20 12.05 18.44
C GLN A 353 -10.95 13.36 18.65
N ALA A 354 -10.30 14.28 19.38
CA ALA A 354 -10.70 15.69 19.44
C ALA A 354 -10.52 16.37 18.06
N ALA A 355 -11.33 17.39 17.82
CA ALA A 355 -11.24 18.25 16.64
C ALA A 355 -9.85 18.88 16.49
N VAL A 356 -9.42 19.16 15.26
CA VAL A 356 -8.10 19.77 15.01
C VAL A 356 -7.93 21.14 15.66
N SER A 357 -9.03 21.85 15.93
CA SER A 357 -9.04 23.17 16.57
C SER A 357 -8.60 23.13 18.04
N SER A 358 -8.85 22.03 18.76
CA SER A 358 -8.51 21.88 20.18
C SER A 358 -7.29 20.99 20.43
N ARG A 359 -6.86 20.22 19.42
CA ARG A 359 -5.80 19.23 19.55
C ARG A 359 -4.40 19.85 19.49
N LYS A 360 -3.50 19.39 20.37
CA LYS A 360 -2.08 19.79 20.45
C LYS A 360 -1.11 18.70 19.99
N PHE A 361 -1.59 17.79 19.15
CA PHE A 361 -0.81 16.72 18.54
C PHE A 361 -1.38 16.39 17.16
N PHE A 362 -0.56 15.81 16.30
CA PHE A 362 -0.99 15.26 15.03
C PHE A 362 -1.62 13.89 15.21
N TYR A 363 -2.76 13.66 14.56
CA TYR A 363 -3.33 12.32 14.46
C TYR A 363 -3.27 11.83 13.03
N ARG A 364 -2.65 10.66 12.84
CA ARG A 364 -2.44 10.03 11.55
C ARG A 364 -3.37 8.85 11.34
N VAL A 365 -4.02 8.87 10.18
CA VAL A 365 -4.80 7.78 9.64
C VAL A 365 -4.01 7.12 8.51
N GLU A 366 -3.90 5.80 8.57
CA GLU A 366 -3.11 5.01 7.61
C GLU A 366 -4.01 4.31 6.57
N ASN A 367 -4.03 4.81 5.34
CA ASN A 367 -4.68 4.19 4.18
C ASN A 367 -3.76 3.13 3.54
N THR A 368 -3.34 2.16 4.35
CA THR A 368 -2.60 0.96 3.94
C THR A 368 -3.06 -0.27 4.72
N VAL A 369 -2.80 -1.45 4.17
CA VAL A 369 -3.12 -2.75 4.76
C VAL A 369 -1.88 -3.64 4.73
N THR A 370 -1.74 -4.51 5.73
CA THR A 370 -0.52 -5.26 6.01
C THR A 370 -0.62 -6.70 5.50
N PRO A 371 0.30 -7.17 4.64
CA PRO A 371 0.33 -8.56 4.22
C PRO A 371 0.38 -9.54 5.40
N GLN A 372 -0.52 -10.52 5.42
CA GLN A 372 -0.56 -11.56 6.46
C GLN A 372 0.16 -12.83 6.00
N ALA A 373 0.95 -13.46 6.86
CA ALA A 373 1.78 -14.63 6.52
C ALA A 373 0.99 -15.85 6.00
N ASP A 374 -0.28 -15.98 6.37
CA ASP A 374 -1.18 -17.02 5.88
C ASP A 374 -1.90 -16.64 4.57
N ASN A 375 -1.72 -15.40 4.09
CA ASN A 375 -2.23 -14.93 2.82
C ASN A 375 -1.37 -15.50 1.68
N PRO A 376 -1.99 -16.06 0.63
CA PRO A 376 -1.23 -16.52 -0.52
C PRO A 376 -0.58 -15.38 -1.34
N VAL A 377 -0.94 -14.12 -1.09
CA VAL A 377 -0.30 -12.93 -1.65
C VAL A 377 0.36 -12.14 -0.51
N LEU A 378 1.69 -12.21 -0.44
CA LEU A 378 2.51 -11.54 0.58
C LEU A 378 3.17 -10.24 0.08
N CYS A 379 3.15 -9.98 -1.22
CA CYS A 379 3.74 -8.76 -1.75
C CYS A 379 2.94 -7.55 -1.29
N VAL A 380 3.63 -6.49 -0.85
CA VAL A 380 3.01 -5.27 -0.30
C VAL A 380 2.08 -4.63 -1.31
N LYS A 381 2.56 -4.34 -2.53
CA LYS A 381 1.77 -3.62 -3.54
C LYS A 381 0.40 -4.23 -3.87
N PRO A 382 0.27 -5.54 -4.19
CA PRO A 382 -1.05 -6.17 -4.35
C PRO A 382 -1.97 -6.13 -3.13
N VAL A 383 -1.39 -6.09 -1.91
CA VAL A 383 -2.15 -5.98 -0.66
C VAL A 383 -2.59 -4.53 -0.44
N THR A 384 -1.70 -3.55 -0.56
CA THR A 384 -2.02 -2.12 -0.51
C THR A 384 -3.12 -1.73 -1.51
N ASN A 385 -3.05 -2.25 -2.75
CA ASN A 385 -4.04 -1.98 -3.81
C ASN A 385 -5.48 -2.38 -3.44
N ARG A 386 -5.68 -3.10 -2.34
CA ARG A 386 -7.02 -3.44 -1.84
C ARG A 386 -7.74 -2.23 -1.22
N ILE A 387 -6.99 -1.27 -0.68
CA ILE A 387 -7.54 -0.09 0.01
C ILE A 387 -7.13 1.25 -0.65
N HIS A 388 -6.00 1.28 -1.35
CA HIS A 388 -5.37 2.49 -1.90
C HIS A 388 -6.36 3.44 -2.62
N GLY A 389 -7.20 2.91 -3.53
CA GLY A 389 -8.16 3.70 -4.32
C GLY A 389 -9.39 4.25 -3.60
N TYR A 390 -9.44 4.16 -2.25
CA TYR A 390 -10.56 4.60 -1.43
C TYR A 390 -10.29 5.85 -0.59
N ALA A 391 -9.17 6.56 -0.77
CA ALA A 391 -8.86 7.76 0.01
C ALA A 391 -9.94 8.85 -0.07
N ARG A 392 -10.45 9.16 -1.27
CA ARG A 392 -11.58 10.11 -1.44
C ARG A 392 -12.87 9.62 -0.78
N LEU A 393 -13.14 8.31 -0.88
CA LEU A 393 -14.30 7.73 -0.19
C LEU A 393 -14.14 7.87 1.33
N PHE A 394 -12.92 7.64 1.85
CA PHE A 394 -12.63 7.82 3.26
C PHE A 394 -12.94 9.23 3.74
N ILE A 395 -12.46 10.25 3.02
CA ILE A 395 -12.76 11.66 3.33
C ILE A 395 -14.27 11.93 3.25
N THR A 396 -14.96 11.43 2.22
CA THR A 396 -16.43 11.54 2.08
C THR A 396 -17.15 10.94 3.29
N GLN A 397 -16.69 9.78 3.77
CA GLN A 397 -17.25 9.13 4.95
C GLN A 397 -16.93 9.90 6.24
N CYS A 398 -15.79 10.60 6.34
CA CYS A 398 -15.53 11.48 7.47
C CYS A 398 -16.60 12.59 7.59
N PHE A 399 -17.04 13.16 6.47
CA PHE A 399 -18.15 14.14 6.47
C PHE A 399 -19.47 13.49 6.86
N SER A 400 -19.81 12.36 6.23
CA SER A 400 -21.05 11.64 6.54
C SER A 400 -21.14 11.20 8.02
N LYS A 401 -20.00 10.99 8.69
CA LYS A 401 -19.92 10.57 10.10
C LYS A 401 -19.68 11.73 11.06
N GLY A 402 -19.61 12.98 10.59
CA GLY A 402 -19.38 14.15 11.45
C GLY A 402 -18.00 14.16 12.14
N CYS A 403 -16.97 13.60 11.49
CA CYS A 403 -15.60 13.55 12.00
C CYS A 403 -14.57 14.15 11.03
N ALA A 404 -15.02 14.82 9.96
CA ALA A 404 -14.14 15.47 8.97
C ALA A 404 -13.25 16.55 9.59
N ASP A 405 -13.71 17.25 10.62
CA ASP A 405 -12.98 18.25 11.40
C ASP A 405 -11.82 17.68 12.24
N ARG A 406 -11.69 16.35 12.33
CA ARG A 406 -10.64 15.67 13.10
C ARG A 406 -9.50 15.16 12.24
N LEU A 407 -9.76 15.00 10.93
CA LEU A 407 -8.79 14.49 9.95
C LEU A 407 -7.66 15.51 9.78
N GLN A 408 -6.42 15.07 10.00
CA GLN A 408 -5.25 15.96 9.88
C GLN A 408 -4.14 15.31 9.09
N ILE A 409 -3.67 14.11 9.44
CA ILE A 409 -2.71 13.39 8.60
C ILE A 409 -3.41 12.18 7.98
N LEU A 410 -3.34 12.06 6.65
CA LEU A 410 -3.74 10.86 5.93
C LEU A 410 -2.51 10.33 5.19
N SER A 411 -2.08 9.13 5.53
CA SER A 411 -0.91 8.48 4.93
C SER A 411 -1.29 7.32 4.01
N THR A 412 -0.46 7.01 3.03
CA THR A 412 -0.65 5.83 2.18
C THR A 412 0.69 5.23 1.74
N ASP A 413 0.63 3.96 1.34
CA ASP A 413 1.68 3.31 0.56
C ASP A 413 1.53 3.68 -0.92
N PHE A 414 2.65 3.79 -1.63
CA PHE A 414 2.74 4.12 -3.06
C PHE A 414 1.96 5.39 -3.44
N ILE A 415 2.30 6.52 -2.80
CA ILE A 415 1.57 7.78 -3.01
C ILE A 415 1.42 8.17 -4.48
N ASP A 416 0.22 8.59 -4.84
CA ASP A 416 -0.15 9.07 -6.17
C ASP A 416 -0.71 10.50 -6.14
N GLU A 417 -0.98 11.05 -7.32
CA GLU A 417 -1.49 12.43 -7.45
C GLU A 417 -2.92 12.57 -6.93
N ASP A 418 -3.77 11.56 -7.14
CA ASP A 418 -5.18 11.64 -6.72
C ASP A 418 -5.30 11.69 -5.19
N PHE A 419 -4.47 10.92 -4.48
CA PHE A 419 -4.37 10.96 -3.03
C PHE A 419 -3.95 12.34 -2.52
N VAL A 420 -2.91 12.92 -3.13
CA VAL A 420 -2.45 14.27 -2.79
C VAL A 420 -3.55 15.30 -3.03
N ASP A 421 -4.20 15.25 -4.20
CA ASP A 421 -5.27 16.19 -4.55
C ASP A 421 -6.45 16.10 -3.60
N ALA A 422 -6.79 14.90 -3.13
CA ALA A 422 -7.87 14.71 -2.16
C ALA A 422 -7.57 15.41 -0.83
N CYS A 423 -6.34 15.26 -0.31
CA CYS A 423 -5.89 15.91 0.92
C CYS A 423 -5.75 17.44 0.77
N VAL A 424 -5.11 17.89 -0.32
CA VAL A 424 -4.92 19.33 -0.56
C VAL A 424 -6.25 20.01 -0.86
N GLY A 425 -7.18 19.35 -1.55
CA GLY A 425 -8.51 19.86 -1.81
C GLY A 425 -9.33 20.10 -0.54
N LEU A 426 -9.29 19.17 0.42
CA LEU A 426 -9.90 19.40 1.74
C LEU A 426 -9.20 20.53 2.51
N THR A 427 -7.88 20.66 2.39
CA THR A 427 -7.13 21.79 2.97
C THR A 427 -7.62 23.12 2.38
N TYR A 428 -7.70 23.22 1.06
CA TYR A 428 -8.25 24.38 0.35
C TYR A 428 -9.65 24.74 0.86
N ALA A 429 -10.55 23.74 0.95
CA ALA A 429 -11.91 23.98 1.42
C ALA A 429 -11.96 24.52 2.85
N ARG A 430 -11.12 24.03 3.77
CA ARG A 430 -11.01 24.55 5.16
C ARG A 430 -10.45 25.96 5.24
N VAL A 431 -9.49 26.30 4.36
CA VAL A 431 -8.92 27.65 4.27
C VAL A 431 -10.00 28.63 3.81
N GLU A 432 -10.80 28.25 2.81
CA GLU A 432 -11.90 29.04 2.26
C GLU A 432 -13.18 29.03 3.12
N GLY A 433 -13.21 28.31 4.25
CA GLY A 433 -14.38 28.22 5.12
C GLY A 433 -15.54 27.39 4.55
N LYS A 434 -15.26 26.50 3.60
CA LYS A 434 -16.24 25.61 2.94
C LYS A 434 -16.36 24.22 3.59
N ALA A 435 -15.49 23.90 4.56
CA ALA A 435 -15.33 22.57 5.16
C ALA A 435 -15.07 22.62 6.66
#